data_AF-A0A527IL48-F1
#
_entry.id   AF-A0A527IL48-F1
#
_cell.length_a   1.000
_cell.length_b   1.000
_cell.length_c   1.000
_cell.angle_alpha   90.00
_cell.angle_beta   90.00
_cell.angle_gamma   90.00
#
_symmetry.space_group_name_H-M   'P 1'
#
loop_
_entity.id
_entity.type
_entity.pdbx_description
1 polymer ?
#
loop_
_entity_poly.entity_id
_entity_poly.type
_entity_poly.pdbx_seq_one_letter_code
_entity_poly.pdbx_strand_id
1 'polypeptide(L)' 'MAEKTVSDSSTFKTLLNLWPYMWPADRADLRARVTWATLLLVVAKLTLVAGPYFFKWATDALAGDAKSVPPL' A
#
# COMPACT_ATOMS: atom_id res chain seq x y z
N MET A 1 15.15 -32.56 24.13
CA MET A 1 14.23 -31.65 23.40
C MET A 1 15.10 -30.77 22.50
N ALA A 2 15.13 -31.02 21.19
CA ALA A 2 16.02 -30.29 20.28
C ALA A 2 15.36 -28.99 19.83
N GLU A 3 15.93 -27.86 20.23
CA GLU A 3 15.54 -26.53 19.77
C GLU A 3 15.97 -26.37 18.30
N LYS A 4 15.02 -26.55 17.37
CA LYS A 4 15.24 -26.22 15.96
C LYS A 4 15.11 -24.70 15.81
N THR A 5 16.24 -24.02 15.80
CA THR A 5 16.35 -22.63 15.35
C THR A 5 15.97 -22.57 13.88
N VAL A 6 14.72 -22.18 13.60
CA VAL A 6 14.30 -21.83 12.24
C VAL A 6 15.12 -20.63 11.84
N SER A 7 16.09 -20.84 10.95
CA SER A 7 16.95 -19.79 10.45
C SER A 7 16.11 -18.77 9.68
N ASP A 8 15.95 -17.57 10.26
CA ASP A 8 15.34 -16.38 9.64
C ASP A 8 15.89 -16.10 8.22
N SER A 9 17.13 -16.51 7.96
CA SER A 9 17.80 -16.37 6.65
C SER A 9 17.17 -17.19 5.52
N SER A 10 16.43 -18.27 5.83
CA SER A 10 15.82 -19.17 4.85
C SER A 10 14.46 -18.66 4.34
N THR A 11 13.66 -18.04 5.21
CA THR A 11 12.27 -17.66 4.91
C THR A 11 12.21 -16.51 3.92
N PHE A 12 13.03 -15.48 4.10
CA PHE A 12 13.10 -14.36 3.16
C PHE A 12 13.60 -14.80 1.78
N LYS A 13 14.59 -15.71 1.75
CA LYS A 13 15.13 -16.30 0.52
C LYS A 13 14.09 -17.16 -0.21
N THR A 14 13.24 -17.86 0.53
CA THR A 14 12.09 -18.60 0.01
C THR A 14 11.07 -17.67 -0.63
N LEU A 15 10.73 -16.56 0.06
CA LEU A 15 9.81 -15.54 -0.46
C LEU A 15 10.33 -14.90 -1.76
N LEU A 16 11.63 -14.61 -1.82
CA LEU A 16 12.31 -14.10 -3.02
C LEU A 16 12.30 -15.11 -4.16
N ASN A 17 12.48 -16.41 -3.88
CA ASN A 17 12.36 -17.46 -4.90
C ASN A 17 10.92 -17.60 -5.43
N LEU A 18 9.91 -17.29 -4.61
CA LEU A 18 8.49 -17.28 -5.01
C LEU A 18 8.10 -16.03 -5.79
N TRP A 19 8.83 -14.92 -5.63
CA TRP A 19 8.60 -13.65 -6.32
C TRP A 19 8.45 -13.77 -7.86
N PRO A 20 9.35 -14.44 -8.60
CA PRO A 20 9.21 -14.61 -10.04
C PRO A 20 7.96 -15.40 -10.46
N TYR A 21 7.36 -16.20 -9.56
CA TYR A 21 6.08 -16.86 -9.83
C TYR A 21 4.88 -15.92 -9.67
N MET A 22 4.99 -14.86 -8.87
CA MET A 22 3.98 -13.80 -8.82
C MET A 22 4.07 -12.88 -10.04
N TRP A 23 5.26 -12.75 -10.64
CA TRP A 23 5.49 -11.98 -11.87
C TRP A 23 6.08 -12.84 -13.01
N PRO A 24 5.33 -13.81 -13.56
CA PRO A 24 5.82 -14.63 -14.64
C PRO A 24 5.73 -13.86 -15.97
N ALA A 25 6.87 -13.63 -16.62
CA ALA A 25 6.96 -12.93 -17.90
C ALA A 25 6.33 -13.69 -19.09
N ASP A 26 6.13 -15.01 -18.92
CA ASP A 26 5.62 -15.92 -19.96
C ASP A 26 4.11 -15.76 -20.20
N ARG A 27 3.36 -15.17 -19.25
CA ARG A 27 1.92 -14.93 -19.39
C ARG A 27 1.56 -13.45 -19.22
N ALA A 28 1.39 -12.77 -20.36
CA ALA A 28 1.01 -11.35 -20.42
C ALA A 28 -0.26 -11.02 -19.61
N ASP A 29 -1.23 -11.94 -19.57
CA ASP A 29 -2.48 -11.78 -18.80
C ASP A 29 -2.24 -11.66 -17.29
N LEU A 30 -1.36 -12.49 -16.71
CA LEU A 30 -1.02 -12.41 -15.29
C LEU A 30 -0.32 -11.09 -14.95
N ARG A 31 0.60 -10.67 -15.81
CA ARG A 31 1.34 -9.40 -15.64
C ARG A 31 0.40 -8.18 -15.70
N ALA A 32 -0.59 -8.20 -16.59
CA ALA A 32 -1.59 -7.15 -16.68
C ALA A 32 -2.43 -7.06 -15.40
N ARG A 33 -2.88 -8.20 -14.85
CA ARG A 33 -3.67 -8.24 -13.61
C ARG A 33 -2.88 -7.71 -12.41
N VAL A 34 -1.61 -8.09 -12.26
CA VAL A 34 -0.76 -7.58 -11.17
C VAL A 34 -0.56 -6.07 -11.32
N THR A 35 -0.34 -5.59 -12.55
CA THR A 35 -0.23 -4.15 -12.83
C THR A 35 -1.51 -3.41 -12.42
N TRP A 36 -2.68 -3.91 -12.81
CA TRP A 36 -3.96 -3.34 -12.41
C TRP A 36 -4.19 -3.40 -10.89
N ALA A 37 -3.84 -4.51 -10.24
CA ALA A 37 -3.93 -4.64 -8.79
C ALA A 37 -3.05 -3.60 -8.08
N THR A 38 -1.80 -3.43 -8.52
CA THR A 38 -0.90 -2.41 -7.96
C THR A 38 -1.44 -0.99 -8.18
N LEU A 39 -1.95 -0.67 -9.37
CA LEU A 39 -2.57 0.62 -9.65
C LEU A 39 -3.78 0.88 -8.74
N LEU A 40 -4.66 -0.10 -8.59
CA LEU A 40 -5.83 0.01 -7.70
C LEU A 40 -5.42 0.17 -6.23
N LEU A 41 -4.35 -0.47 -5.78
CA LEU A 41 -3.81 -0.27 -4.42
C LEU A 41 -3.30 1.16 -4.21
N VAL A 42 -2.64 1.75 -5.22
CA VAL A 42 -2.21 3.15 -5.16
C VAL A 42 -3.43 4.08 -5.08
N VAL A 43 -4.43 3.87 -5.93
CA VAL A 43 -5.69 4.65 -5.88
C VAL A 43 -6.37 4.49 -4.52
N ALA A 44 -6.44 3.29 -3.96
CA ALA A 44 -7.01 3.04 -2.65
C ALA A 44 -6.28 3.82 -1.54
N LYS A 45 -4.95 3.86 -1.59
CA LYS A 45 -4.14 4.67 -0.66
C LYS A 45 -4.44 6.16 -0.80
N LEU A 46 -4.59 6.68 -2.02
CA LEU A 46 -4.95 8.09 -2.25
C LEU A 46 -6.33 8.40 -1.68
N THR A 47 -7.32 7.54 -1.91
CA THR A 47 -8.67 7.70 -1.34
C THR A 47 -8.65 7.68 0.18
N LEU A 48 -7.85 6.80 0.78
CA LEU A 48 -7.71 6.69 2.23
C LEU A 48 -7.15 7.96 2.85
N VAL A 49 -6.19 8.61 2.19
CA VAL A 49 -5.66 9.90 2.62
C VAL A 49 -6.63 11.02 2.27
N ALA A 50 -7.31 11.00 1.12
CA ALA A 50 -8.24 12.05 0.72
C ALA A 50 -9.45 12.17 1.67
N GLY A 51 -9.93 11.05 2.22
CA GLY A 51 -11.06 11.01 3.15
C GLY A 51 -10.96 12.01 4.32
N PRO A 52 -9.94 11.93 5.20
CA PRO A 52 -9.79 12.86 6.32
C PRO A 52 -9.56 14.32 5.87
N TYR A 53 -8.89 14.56 4.74
CA TYR A 53 -8.73 15.93 4.20
C TYR A 53 -10.05 16.51 3.74
N PHE A 54 -10.92 15.69 3.14
CA PHE A 54 -12.26 16.11 2.77
C PHE A 54 -13.10 16.51 4.00
N PHE A 55 -13.04 15.70 5.07
CA PHE A 55 -13.67 16.04 6.35
C PHE A 55 -13.11 17.32 6.96
N LYS A 56 -11.79 17.53 6.89
CA LYS A 56 -11.14 18.77 7.32
C LYS A 56 -11.75 19.96 6.56
N TRP A 57 -11.74 19.95 5.23
CA TRP A 57 -12.26 21.06 4.43
C TRP A 57 -13.74 21.35 4.67
N ALA A 58 -14.55 20.31 4.83
CA ALA A 58 -15.97 20.48 5.16
C ALA A 58 -16.16 21.18 6.51
N THR A 59 -15.35 20.83 7.50
CA THR A 59 -15.39 21.43 8.83
C THR A 59 -14.85 22.86 8.83
N ASP A 60 -13.73 23.12 8.16
CA ASP A 60 -13.13 24.44 8.01
C ASP A 60 -14.11 25.43 7.34
N ALA A 61 -14.82 24.97 6.29
CA ALA A 61 -15.82 25.77 5.59
C ALA A 61 -17.02 26.11 6.48
N LEU A 62 -17.46 25.17 7.33
CA LEU A 62 -18.57 25.40 8.27
C LEU A 62 -18.16 26.30 9.44
N ALA A 63 -16.93 26.16 9.93
CA ALA A 63 -16.38 26.98 11.00
C ALA A 63 -16.04 28.41 10.55
N GLY A 64 -16.07 28.70 9.25
CA GLY A 64 -15.65 30.00 8.68
C GLY A 64 -14.13 30.23 8.75
N ASP A 65 -13.37 29.18 9.04
CA ASP A 65 -11.94 29.22 9.38
C ASP A 65 -11.06 28.81 8.19
N ALA A 66 -11.40 29.27 6.99
CA ALA A 66 -10.62 29.01 5.76
C ALA A 66 -9.18 29.58 5.78
N LYS A 67 -8.74 30.14 6.92
CA LYS A 67 -7.47 30.83 7.15
C LYS A 67 -6.78 30.47 8.48
N SER A 68 -7.08 29.35 9.14
CA SER A 68 -6.22 28.94 10.26
C SER A 68 -4.86 28.47 9.74
N VAL A 69 -3.92 29.42 9.70
CA VAL A 69 -2.49 29.19 9.57
C VAL A 69 -2.07 28.24 10.71
N PRO A 70 -1.40 27.12 10.41
CA PRO A 70 -0.99 26.18 11.45
C PRO A 70 -0.02 26.88 12.43
N PRO A 71 -0.15 26.65 13.74
CA PRO A 71 0.81 27.16 14.70
C PRO A 71 2.16 26.46 14.48
N LEU A 72 3.21 27.26 14.27
CA LEU A 72 4.61 26.84 14.36
C LEU A 72 4.98 26.54 15.81
#